data_AF-A0A1B6JA82-F1
#
_entry.id   AF-A0A1B6JA82-F1
#
_cell.length_a   1.000
_cell.length_b   1.000
_cell.length_c   1.000
_cell.angle_alpha   90.00
_cell.angle_beta   90.00
_cell.angle_gamma   90.00
#
_symmetry.space_group_name_H-M   'P 1'
#
loop_
_entity.id
_entity.type
_entity.pdbx_description
1 polymer ?
#
loop_
_entity_poly.entity_id
_entity_poly.type
_entity_poly.pdbx_seq_one_letter_code
_entity_poly.pdbx_strand_id
1 'polypeptide(L)'
;MNFLKKLQPGIETLKQLDAYSKPIEDFRVKTVSGGTASVMCWLIILVLLGKRFYEFTFNTDTVETIFVDTSRGTKLRINIDFIIPAVSCDYLALDAMDTSGEQHLHIEHNIFKRRLDLAGNPIEDPKKEESLGTGKHSHGEHNDTALAVPKCGSCYGAEDPARNITCCNTCEEVKEAYRHKRWNFPEPDKIEQCQSSHDAEKITRALKEGCQIYGYMEVNRVGGSFHIAPGQSFSINHVHVHDVQPFSSSVFNTSHIIRHLSFGRNKIAGKANPLDESVSIASEGKLVNHQVLFKTSLFRNNCINNQW
;
A
#
# COMPACT_ATOMS: atom_id res chain seq x y z
N MET A 1 42.33 -44.26 26.45
CA MET A 1 42.12 -45.42 27.35
C MET A 1 41.70 -45.08 28.79
N ASN A 2 41.63 -43.79 29.18
CA ASN A 2 41.27 -43.38 30.55
C ASN A 2 39.80 -42.93 30.73
N PHE A 3 39.07 -42.68 29.63
CA PHE A 3 37.66 -42.26 29.68
C PHE A 3 36.71 -43.45 29.98
N LEU A 4 36.99 -44.62 29.38
CA LEU A 4 36.18 -45.83 29.56
C LEU A 4 36.21 -46.37 31.00
N LYS A 5 37.35 -46.28 31.70
CA LYS A 5 37.46 -46.67 33.12
C LYS A 5 36.62 -45.79 34.05
N LYS A 6 36.32 -44.55 33.66
CA LYS A 6 35.55 -43.58 34.47
C LYS A 6 34.03 -43.81 34.35
N LEU A 7 33.57 -44.49 33.30
CA LEU A 7 32.17 -44.89 33.07
C LEU A 7 31.79 -46.20 33.78
N GLN A 8 32.78 -47.01 34.17
CA GLN A 8 32.60 -48.33 34.77
C GLN A 8 31.72 -48.38 36.03
N PRO A 9 31.79 -47.45 37.00
CA PRO A 9 30.90 -47.47 38.17
C PRO A 9 29.43 -47.13 37.85
N GLY A 10 29.15 -46.40 36.76
CA GLY A 10 27.79 -46.10 36.30
C GLY A 10 27.12 -47.29 35.59
N ILE A 11 27.91 -48.17 34.98
CA ILE A 11 27.40 -49.36 34.27
C ILE A 11 26.86 -50.41 35.26
N GLU A 12 27.47 -50.53 36.44
CA GLU A 12 27.01 -51.43 37.52
C GLU A 12 25.64 -51.01 38.08
N THR A 13 25.41 -49.70 38.22
CA THR A 13 24.12 -49.14 38.65
C THR A 13 23.04 -49.26 37.58
N LEU A 14 23.41 -49.12 36.30
CA LEU A 14 22.49 -49.35 35.17
C LEU A 14 22.05 -50.82 35.04
N LYS A 15 22.88 -51.79 35.46
CA LYS A 15 22.48 -53.22 35.48
C LYS A 15 21.33 -53.49 36.46
N GLN A 16 21.11 -52.64 37.47
CA GLN A 16 20.01 -52.79 38.42
C GLN A 16 18.67 -52.29 37.85
N LEU A 17 18.69 -51.53 36.75
CA LEU A 17 17.48 -51.04 36.06
C LEU A 17 16.96 -52.03 35.00
N ASP A 18 17.65 -53.16 34.82
CA ASP A 18 17.27 -54.22 33.89
C ASP A 18 16.24 -55.13 34.57
N ALA A 19 14.95 -54.92 34.28
CA ALA A 19 13.83 -55.61 34.93
C ALA A 19 13.70 -57.10 34.55
N TYR A 20 14.46 -57.58 33.56
CA TYR A 20 14.34 -58.92 33.01
C TYR A 20 15.51 -59.84 33.42
N SER A 21 15.19 -61.08 33.80
CA SER A 21 16.19 -62.10 34.13
C SER A 21 17.00 -62.48 32.88
N LYS A 22 18.32 -62.46 33.00
CA LYS A 22 19.21 -62.80 31.88
C LYS A 22 19.24 -64.32 31.69
N PRO A 23 19.03 -64.83 30.47
CA PRO A 23 19.18 -66.24 30.19
C PRO A 23 20.64 -66.69 30.40
N ILE A 24 20.80 -67.95 30.78
CA ILE A 24 22.10 -68.64 30.95
C ILE A 24 22.99 -68.48 29.70
N GLU A 25 24.27 -68.19 29.94
CA GLU A 25 25.25 -67.79 28.91
C GLU A 25 25.39 -68.82 27.76
N ASP A 26 25.18 -70.12 28.04
CA ASP A 26 25.35 -71.23 27.09
C ASP A 26 24.32 -71.25 25.94
N PHE A 27 23.19 -70.55 26.10
CA PHE A 27 22.18 -70.40 25.04
C PHE A 27 22.25 -69.04 24.34
N ARG A 28 23.27 -68.22 24.61
CA ARG A 28 23.38 -66.84 24.12
C ARG A 28 24.41 -66.70 23.00
N VAL A 29 23.96 -66.75 21.75
CA VAL A 29 24.82 -66.43 20.59
C VAL A 29 24.84 -64.93 20.35
N LYS A 30 25.99 -64.29 20.59
CA LYS A 30 26.20 -62.87 20.26
C LYS A 30 26.62 -62.75 18.79
N THR A 31 25.78 -62.12 17.97
CA THR A 31 26.11 -61.82 16.57
C THR A 31 26.49 -60.34 16.41
N VAL A 32 27.57 -60.07 15.68
CA VAL A 32 28.03 -58.69 15.40
C VAL A 32 26.98 -57.93 14.60
N SER A 33 26.33 -58.59 13.64
CA SER A 33 25.24 -58.02 12.82
C SER A 33 24.03 -57.61 13.66
N GLY A 34 23.63 -58.43 14.65
CA GLY A 34 22.54 -58.11 15.57
C GLY A 34 22.86 -56.90 16.44
N GLY A 35 24.10 -56.83 16.97
CA GLY A 35 24.57 -55.68 17.74
C GLY A 35 24.58 -54.38 16.94
N THR A 36 25.08 -54.40 15.69
CA THR A 36 25.06 -53.23 14.80
C THR A 36 23.63 -52.79 14.49
N ALA A 37 22.72 -53.73 14.22
CA ALA A 37 21.31 -53.43 13.98
C ALA A 37 20.65 -52.77 15.20
N SER A 38 20.91 -53.27 16.42
CA SER A 38 20.38 -52.66 17.65
C SER A 38 20.89 -51.22 17.88
N VAL A 39 22.18 -50.96 17.63
CA VAL A 39 22.75 -49.60 17.74
C VAL A 39 22.13 -48.67 16.70
N MET A 40 21.95 -49.14 15.46
CA MET A 40 21.31 -48.36 14.40
C MET A 40 19.86 -48.02 14.76
N CYS A 41 19.08 -49.00 15.24
CA CYS A 41 17.70 -48.77 15.70
C CYS A 41 17.65 -47.74 16.83
N TRP A 42 18.54 -47.83 17.82
CA TRP A 42 18.57 -46.89 18.93
C TRP A 42 18.91 -45.46 18.48
N LEU A 43 19.84 -45.33 17.53
CA LEU A 43 20.19 -44.03 16.93
C LEU A 43 19.02 -43.43 16.16
N ILE A 44 18.30 -44.23 15.37
CA ILE A 44 17.09 -43.79 14.67
C ILE A 44 16.02 -43.34 15.67
N ILE A 45 15.77 -44.12 16.73
CA ILE A 45 14.80 -43.76 17.78
C ILE A 45 15.16 -42.43 18.43
N LEU A 46 16.43 -42.21 18.80
CA LEU A 46 16.87 -40.95 19.38
C LEU A 46 16.71 -39.76 18.43
N VAL A 47 17.02 -39.93 17.14
CA VAL A 47 16.82 -38.88 16.14
C VAL A 47 15.34 -38.53 16.01
N LEU A 48 14.46 -39.54 15.95
CA LEU A 48 13.02 -39.32 15.85
C LEU A 48 12.45 -38.67 17.12
N LEU A 49 12.86 -39.11 18.31
CA LEU A 49 12.46 -38.49 19.57
C LEU A 49 12.97 -37.06 19.69
N GLY A 50 14.23 -36.80 19.30
CA GLY A 50 14.80 -35.46 19.27
C GLY A 50 14.03 -34.53 18.33
N LYS A 51 13.64 -35.01 17.14
CA LYS A 51 12.78 -34.26 16.22
C LYS A 51 11.41 -33.97 16.80
N ARG A 52 10.75 -34.96 17.40
CA ARG A 52 9.44 -34.76 18.04
C ARG A 52 9.49 -33.79 19.20
N PHE A 53 10.52 -33.86 20.03
CA PHE A 53 10.73 -32.92 21.11
C PHE A 53 10.99 -31.50 20.60
N TYR A 54 11.78 -31.37 19.53
CA TYR A 54 12.03 -30.09 18.88
C TYR A 54 10.75 -29.49 18.30
N GLU A 55 9.97 -30.26 17.53
CA GLU A 55 8.67 -29.83 17.03
C GLU A 55 7.74 -29.40 18.16
N PHE A 56 7.61 -30.20 19.22
CA PHE A 56 6.73 -29.89 20.35
C PHE A 56 7.13 -28.60 21.09
N THR A 57 8.43 -28.34 21.24
CA THR A 57 8.92 -27.18 22.02
C THR A 57 8.98 -25.90 21.19
N PHE A 58 9.29 -26.01 19.88
CA PHE A 58 9.56 -24.87 19.03
C PHE A 58 8.49 -24.60 17.96
N ASN A 59 7.69 -25.60 17.57
CA ASN A 59 6.59 -25.37 16.64
C ASN A 59 5.32 -25.08 17.43
N THR A 60 4.87 -23.83 17.36
CA THR A 60 3.53 -23.45 17.79
C THR A 60 2.54 -23.79 16.68
N ASP A 61 1.64 -24.73 16.91
CA ASP A 61 0.54 -25.00 15.99
C ASP A 61 -0.42 -23.80 15.96
N THR A 62 -0.44 -23.08 14.84
CA THR A 62 -1.38 -21.98 14.63
C THR A 62 -2.69 -22.53 14.07
N VAL A 63 -3.75 -22.51 14.87
CA VAL A 63 -5.09 -22.88 14.40
C VAL A 63 -5.85 -21.61 13.99
N GLU A 64 -6.24 -21.52 12.72
CA GLU A 64 -7.11 -20.44 12.24
C GLU A 64 -8.56 -20.70 12.68
N THR A 65 -9.15 -19.75 13.41
CA THR A 65 -10.56 -19.78 13.80
C THR A 65 -11.28 -18.52 13.35
N ILE A 66 -12.56 -18.66 12.99
CA ILE A 66 -13.38 -17.54 12.55
C ILE A 66 -14.12 -16.96 13.77
N PHE A 67 -14.01 -15.66 13.98
CA PHE A 67 -14.72 -14.95 15.03
C PHE A 67 -15.49 -13.76 14.45
N VAL A 68 -16.57 -13.37 15.12
CA VAL A 68 -17.31 -12.15 14.78
C VAL A 68 -16.53 -10.96 15.32
N ASP A 69 -16.21 -10.01 14.46
CA ASP A 69 -15.57 -8.79 14.87
C ASP A 69 -16.58 -7.81 15.48
N THR A 70 -16.40 -7.50 16.75
CA THR A 70 -17.26 -6.57 17.52
C THR A 70 -16.70 -5.16 17.62
N SER A 71 -15.53 -4.89 17.02
CA SER A 71 -14.92 -3.56 17.08
C SER A 71 -15.72 -2.54 16.25
N ARG A 72 -16.06 -1.39 16.87
CA ARG A 72 -16.80 -0.28 16.24
C ARG A 72 -15.90 0.93 16.05
N GLY A 73 -16.10 1.66 14.96
CA GLY A 73 -15.43 2.95 14.70
C GLY A 73 -13.91 2.86 14.50
N THR A 74 -13.37 1.68 14.16
CA THR A 74 -11.95 1.53 13.89
C THR A 74 -11.62 1.97 12.46
N LYS A 75 -10.46 2.63 12.30
CA LYS A 75 -9.89 2.96 10.99
C LYS A 75 -9.07 1.80 10.45
N LEU A 76 -9.06 1.65 9.14
CA LEU A 76 -8.23 0.72 8.40
C LEU A 76 -7.11 1.48 7.70
N ARG A 77 -5.87 1.10 7.99
CA ARG A 77 -4.72 1.62 7.26
C ARG A 77 -4.55 0.86 5.95
N ILE A 78 -4.48 1.57 4.82
CA ILE A 78 -4.15 1.02 3.51
C ILE A 78 -2.75 1.51 3.17
N ASN A 79 -1.81 0.60 2.95
CA ASN A 79 -0.45 0.92 2.52
C ASN A 79 -0.36 0.70 1.02
N ILE A 80 0.19 1.70 0.32
CA ILE A 80 0.26 1.73 -1.13
C ILE A 80 1.68 2.07 -1.59
N ASP A 81 2.11 1.47 -2.69
CA ASP A 81 3.27 1.87 -3.50
C ASP A 81 2.95 1.54 -4.96
N PHE A 82 2.63 2.57 -5.74
CA PHE A 82 2.20 2.49 -7.13
C PHE A 82 3.15 3.32 -7.99
N ILE A 83 3.47 2.79 -9.17
CA ILE A 83 4.22 3.53 -10.20
C ILE A 83 3.33 3.69 -11.43
N ILE A 84 3.18 4.92 -11.90
CA ILE A 84 2.50 5.30 -13.12
C ILE A 84 3.57 5.92 -14.05
N PRO A 85 4.12 5.18 -15.03
CA PRO A 85 5.31 5.62 -15.77
C PRO A 85 5.08 6.79 -16.75
N ALA A 86 3.83 7.03 -17.15
CA ALA A 86 3.50 7.90 -18.28
C ALA A 86 2.57 9.07 -17.91
N VAL A 87 2.44 9.38 -16.61
CA VAL A 87 1.68 10.53 -16.11
C VAL A 87 2.45 11.19 -14.96
N SER A 88 2.64 12.51 -15.04
CA SER A 88 3.32 13.29 -14.00
C SER A 88 2.52 13.34 -12.70
N CYS A 89 3.22 13.46 -11.56
CA CYS A 89 2.60 13.53 -10.23
C CYS A 89 1.66 14.73 -10.04
N ASP A 90 1.97 15.86 -10.68
CA ASP A 90 1.17 17.09 -10.60
C ASP A 90 -0.24 16.91 -11.22
N TYR A 91 -0.37 15.92 -12.10
CA TYR A 91 -1.59 15.61 -12.86
C TYR A 91 -2.26 14.31 -12.40
N LEU A 92 -1.82 13.70 -11.30
CA LEU A 92 -2.45 12.51 -10.73
C LEU A 92 -3.11 12.83 -9.40
N ALA A 93 -4.40 12.51 -9.31
CA ALA A 93 -5.16 12.54 -8.07
C ALA A 93 -5.27 11.12 -7.48
N LEU A 94 -5.20 11.05 -6.16
CA LEU A 94 -5.56 9.88 -5.37
C LEU A 94 -6.76 10.32 -4.54
N ASP A 95 -7.88 9.63 -4.60
CA ASP A 95 -9.03 9.91 -3.73
C ASP A 95 -9.57 8.62 -3.12
N ALA A 96 -10.20 8.74 -1.96
CA ALA A 96 -10.87 7.65 -1.25
C ALA A 96 -12.26 8.09 -0.80
N MET A 97 -13.24 7.19 -0.99
CA MET A 97 -14.65 7.42 -0.68
C MET A 97 -15.25 6.18 -0.02
N ASP A 98 -15.98 6.39 1.07
CA ASP A 98 -16.71 5.34 1.76
C ASP A 98 -18.19 5.26 1.31
N THR A 99 -18.92 4.23 1.74
CA THR A 99 -20.34 4.05 1.42
C THR A 99 -21.25 5.15 1.96
N SER A 100 -20.80 5.92 2.96
CA SER A 100 -21.52 7.12 3.44
C SER A 100 -21.36 8.31 2.49
N GLY A 101 -20.49 8.20 1.49
CA GLY A 101 -20.11 9.30 0.61
C GLY A 101 -19.26 10.35 1.30
N GLU A 102 -18.68 10.02 2.46
CA GLU A 102 -17.69 10.89 3.11
C GLU A 102 -16.44 10.87 2.22
N GLN A 103 -16.18 12.01 1.57
CA GLN A 103 -14.90 12.24 0.92
C GLN A 103 -13.91 12.53 2.04
N HIS A 104 -12.91 11.67 2.15
CA HIS A 104 -11.92 11.77 3.20
C HIS A 104 -10.87 12.86 2.91
N LEU A 105 -11.33 14.11 2.83
CA LEU A 105 -10.56 15.32 2.55
C LEU A 105 -9.61 15.71 3.70
N HIS A 106 -9.70 15.03 4.86
CA HIS A 106 -9.01 15.34 6.11
C HIS A 106 -8.49 14.09 6.86
N ILE A 107 -8.28 12.96 6.18
CA ILE A 107 -7.57 11.86 6.86
C ILE A 107 -6.09 12.26 7.02
N GLU A 108 -5.52 11.87 8.16
CA GLU A 108 -4.07 11.82 8.38
C GLU A 108 -3.41 10.91 7.33
N HIS A 109 -3.14 11.47 6.17
CA HIS A 109 -2.47 10.79 5.08
C HIS A 109 -0.97 11.03 5.20
N ASN A 110 -0.21 9.95 5.03
CA ASN A 110 1.23 10.03 4.86
C ASN A 110 1.57 9.48 3.47
N ILE A 111 0.97 10.12 2.48
CA ILE A 111 1.17 9.83 1.07
C ILE A 111 2.24 10.77 0.54
N PHE A 112 3.17 10.20 -0.21
CA PHE A 112 4.23 10.90 -0.89
C PHE A 112 4.11 10.65 -2.39
N LYS A 113 4.32 11.71 -3.16
CA LYS A 113 4.47 11.65 -4.60
C LYS A 113 5.91 11.95 -4.96
N ARG A 114 6.51 11.10 -5.80
CA ARG A 114 7.85 11.27 -6.33
C ARG A 114 7.81 11.27 -7.85
N ARG A 115 8.32 12.34 -8.45
CA ARG A 115 8.40 12.48 -9.90
C ARG A 115 9.47 11.55 -10.45
N LEU A 116 9.12 10.86 -11.53
CA LEU A 116 9.99 9.92 -12.23
C LEU A 116 10.20 10.38 -13.67
N ASP A 117 11.36 10.04 -14.24
CA ASP A 117 11.54 10.10 -15.69
C ASP A 117 10.79 8.96 -16.40
N LEU A 118 10.75 8.99 -17.73
CA LEU A 118 10.12 7.94 -18.54
C LEU A 118 10.85 6.58 -18.43
N ALA A 119 12.07 6.55 -17.91
CA ALA A 119 12.82 5.33 -17.64
C ALA A 119 12.57 4.76 -16.23
N GLY A 120 11.84 5.49 -15.37
CA GLY A 120 11.52 5.12 -14.00
C GLY A 120 12.50 5.61 -12.93
N ASN A 121 13.46 6.48 -13.26
CA ASN A 121 14.40 7.05 -12.31
C ASN A 121 13.82 8.28 -11.60
N PRO A 122 14.13 8.50 -10.31
CA PRO A 122 13.64 9.65 -9.56
C PRO A 122 14.30 10.95 -10.03
N ILE A 123 13.48 11.96 -10.36
CA ILE A 123 13.94 13.30 -10.76
C ILE A 123 14.06 14.22 -9.54
N GLU A 124 13.19 14.03 -8.55
CA GLU A 124 13.04 14.91 -7.39
C GLU A 124 12.84 14.09 -6.12
N ASP A 125 13.15 14.70 -4.98
CA ASP A 125 12.81 14.17 -3.67
C ASP A 125 11.28 14.04 -3.47
N PRO A 126 10.83 13.05 -2.69
CA PRO A 126 9.41 12.81 -2.48
C PRO A 126 8.75 13.97 -1.75
N LYS A 127 7.69 14.52 -2.35
CA LYS A 127 6.85 15.55 -1.72
C LYS A 127 5.67 14.90 -1.03
N LYS A 128 5.38 15.36 0.19
CA LYS A 128 4.17 14.93 0.91
C LYS A 128 2.95 15.56 0.24
N GLU A 129 1.92 14.77 0.00
CA GLU A 129 0.64 15.28 -0.49
C GLU A 129 -0.06 16.04 0.65
N GLU A 130 -0.32 17.33 0.48
CA GLU A 130 -0.86 18.18 1.56
C GLU A 130 -2.40 18.08 1.73
N SER A 131 -3.15 17.58 0.74
CA SER A 131 -4.56 17.19 0.90
C SER A 131 -5.08 16.40 -0.31
N LEU A 132 -5.71 15.23 -0.06
CA LEU A 132 -6.50 14.53 -1.08
C LEU A 132 -7.84 15.24 -1.21
N GLY A 133 -8.09 15.85 -2.36
CA GLY A 133 -9.35 16.50 -2.71
C GLY A 133 -9.46 17.94 -2.19
N THR A 134 -9.98 18.77 -3.10
CA THR A 134 -10.03 20.24 -3.08
C THR A 134 -8.68 20.92 -2.87
N GLY A 135 -8.27 21.71 -3.87
CA GLY A 135 -7.30 22.77 -3.65
C GLY A 135 -7.80 23.66 -2.53
N LYS A 136 -7.38 23.39 -1.29
CA LYS A 136 -7.22 24.44 -0.31
C LYS A 136 -6.08 25.29 -0.82
N HIS A 137 -6.40 26.22 -1.70
CA HIS A 137 -5.64 27.45 -1.72
C HIS A 137 -5.83 28.05 -0.34
N SER A 138 -4.83 27.84 0.52
CA SER A 138 -4.48 28.78 1.54
C SER A 138 -4.63 30.16 0.91
N HIS A 139 -5.61 30.93 1.39
CA HIS A 139 -5.49 32.38 1.31
C HIS A 139 -4.11 32.66 1.90
N GLY A 140 -3.14 32.96 1.04
CA GLY A 140 -1.89 33.50 1.51
C GLY A 140 -2.27 34.70 2.35
N GLU A 141 -1.93 34.65 3.64
CA GLU A 141 -1.80 35.84 4.46
C GLU A 141 -0.90 36.79 3.67
N HIS A 142 -1.51 37.75 3.00
CA HIS A 142 -0.80 38.88 2.46
C HIS A 142 -0.25 39.63 3.67
N ASN A 143 1.07 39.55 3.86
CA ASN A 143 1.79 40.52 4.66
C ASN A 143 1.48 41.90 4.08
N ASP A 144 0.75 42.68 4.86
CA ASP A 144 0.40 44.07 4.57
C ASP A 144 1.65 44.86 4.20
N THR A 145 1.79 45.13 2.91
CA THR A 145 2.60 46.25 2.42
C THR A 145 1.84 46.92 1.26
N ALA A 146 1.05 47.92 1.64
CA ALA A 146 0.61 49.10 0.88
C ALA A 146 0.12 48.93 -0.59
N LEU A 147 -1.20 49.11 -0.75
CA LEU A 147 -1.88 49.89 -1.79
C LEU A 147 -1.45 49.70 -3.26
N ALA A 148 -2.02 48.70 -3.92
CA ALA A 148 -2.35 48.75 -5.35
C ALA A 148 -3.77 48.20 -5.53
N VAL A 149 -4.66 48.96 -6.18
CA VAL A 149 -5.98 48.44 -6.60
C VAL A 149 -5.72 47.22 -7.50
N PRO A 150 -6.25 46.02 -7.21
CA PRO A 150 -6.03 44.87 -8.05
C PRO A 150 -6.56 45.19 -9.45
N LYS A 151 -5.68 45.17 -10.46
CA LYS A 151 -6.09 45.31 -11.86
C LYS A 151 -7.00 44.13 -12.17
N CYS A 152 -8.28 44.41 -12.40
CA CYS A 152 -9.28 43.46 -12.86
C CYS A 152 -8.83 42.82 -14.19
N GLY A 153 -8.35 41.59 -14.14
CA GLY A 153 -8.01 40.81 -15.33
C GLY A 153 -9.25 40.24 -16.03
N SER A 154 -9.15 39.99 -17.34
CA SER A 154 -10.26 39.45 -18.14
C SER A 154 -10.46 37.96 -17.90
N CYS A 155 -11.71 37.51 -17.81
CA CYS A 155 -12.05 36.09 -17.81
C CYS A 155 -12.33 35.55 -19.22
N TYR A 156 -11.91 36.28 -20.27
CA TYR A 156 -12.07 35.89 -21.68
C TYR A 156 -13.52 35.55 -22.08
N GLY A 157 -14.49 36.28 -21.55
CA GLY A 157 -15.93 36.09 -21.82
C GLY A 157 -16.62 35.11 -20.88
N ALA A 158 -15.89 34.53 -19.91
CA ALA A 158 -16.43 33.63 -18.90
C ALA A 158 -16.93 34.37 -17.64
N GLU A 159 -17.00 35.71 -17.65
CA GLU A 159 -17.53 36.49 -16.52
C GLU A 159 -18.99 36.08 -16.20
N ASP A 160 -19.30 35.94 -14.91
CA ASP A 160 -20.62 35.55 -14.42
C ASP A 160 -21.03 36.41 -13.21
N PRO A 161 -21.81 37.49 -13.44
CA PRO A 161 -22.31 38.34 -12.38
C PRO A 161 -23.19 37.60 -11.36
N ALA A 162 -23.86 36.51 -11.77
CA ALA A 162 -24.71 35.74 -10.87
C ALA A 162 -23.90 34.93 -9.83
N ARG A 163 -22.60 34.72 -10.07
CA ARG A 163 -21.69 33.99 -9.19
C ARG A 163 -20.56 34.86 -8.62
N ASN A 164 -20.70 36.19 -8.72
CA ASN A 164 -19.69 37.15 -8.28
C ASN A 164 -18.33 37.01 -9.01
N ILE A 165 -18.29 36.36 -10.17
CA ILE A 165 -17.09 36.26 -11.02
C ILE A 165 -17.10 37.45 -11.97
N THR A 166 -16.53 38.56 -11.51
CA THR A 166 -16.46 39.81 -12.28
C THR A 166 -15.11 40.01 -12.96
N CYS A 167 -14.05 39.40 -12.42
CA CYS A 167 -12.69 39.50 -12.93
C CYS A 167 -11.90 38.24 -12.58
N CYS A 168 -10.87 37.97 -13.37
CA CYS A 168 -9.98 36.83 -13.19
C CYS A 168 -8.54 37.32 -13.21
N ASN A 169 -7.85 37.20 -12.08
CA ASN A 169 -6.49 37.70 -11.89
C ASN A 169 -5.45 36.57 -11.90
N THR A 170 -5.86 35.33 -11.62
CA THR A 170 -5.02 34.14 -11.62
C THR A 170 -5.44 33.16 -12.70
N CYS A 171 -4.52 32.29 -13.16
CA CYS A 171 -4.85 31.24 -14.13
C CYS A 171 -5.97 30.33 -13.63
N GLU A 172 -5.94 30.01 -12.34
CA GLU A 172 -6.96 29.17 -11.70
C GLU A 172 -8.34 29.84 -11.70
N GLU A 173 -8.43 31.15 -11.42
CA GLU A 173 -9.70 31.89 -11.53
C GLU A 173 -10.29 31.83 -12.95
N VAL A 174 -9.45 31.95 -14.00
CA VAL A 174 -9.91 31.82 -15.39
C VAL A 174 -10.41 30.39 -15.66
N LYS A 175 -9.69 29.36 -15.20
CA LYS A 175 -10.12 27.95 -15.33
C LYS A 175 -11.46 27.72 -14.63
N GLU A 176 -11.63 28.23 -13.41
CA GLU A 176 -12.87 28.09 -12.65
C GLU A 176 -14.04 28.79 -13.34
N ALA A 177 -13.84 29.99 -13.89
CA ALA A 177 -14.86 30.71 -14.64
C ALA A 177 -15.34 29.91 -15.87
N TYR A 178 -14.41 29.35 -16.65
CA TYR A 178 -14.73 28.49 -17.81
C TYR A 178 -15.45 27.21 -17.38
N ARG A 179 -15.03 26.60 -16.26
CA ARG A 179 -15.68 25.42 -15.68
C ARG A 179 -17.12 25.71 -15.29
N HIS A 180 -17.41 26.87 -14.68
CA HIS A 180 -18.78 27.29 -14.34
C HIS A 180 -19.67 27.48 -15.57
N LYS A 181 -19.11 27.97 -16.68
CA LYS A 181 -19.81 28.08 -17.97
C LYS A 181 -19.89 26.77 -18.74
N ARG A 182 -19.19 25.71 -18.28
CA ARG A 182 -19.02 24.42 -18.97
C ARG A 182 -18.41 24.57 -20.37
N TRP A 183 -17.49 25.53 -20.50
CA TRP A 183 -16.77 25.77 -21.74
C TRP A 183 -15.45 25.02 -21.73
N ASN A 184 -14.95 24.69 -22.92
CA ASN A 184 -13.62 24.10 -23.05
C ASN A 184 -12.57 25.17 -22.76
N PHE A 185 -11.63 24.88 -21.85
CA PHE A 185 -10.54 25.81 -21.56
C PHE A 185 -9.66 25.97 -22.80
N PRO A 186 -9.39 27.20 -23.27
CA PRO A 186 -8.53 27.42 -24.41
C PRO A 186 -7.08 27.07 -24.05
N GLU A 187 -6.21 26.97 -25.06
CA GLU A 187 -4.78 26.72 -24.82
C GLU A 187 -4.21 27.75 -23.84
N PRO A 188 -3.46 27.31 -22.82
CA PRO A 188 -2.96 28.17 -21.74
C PRO A 188 -2.09 29.32 -22.24
N ASP A 189 -1.40 29.15 -23.37
CA ASP A 189 -0.56 30.17 -24.01
C ASP A 189 -1.34 31.43 -24.42
N LYS A 190 -2.65 31.29 -24.69
CA LYS A 190 -3.52 32.39 -25.09
C LYS A 190 -4.04 33.21 -23.91
N ILE A 191 -3.82 32.76 -22.68
CA ILE A 191 -4.29 33.40 -21.46
C ILE A 191 -3.11 34.02 -20.72
N GLU A 192 -3.09 35.34 -20.57
CA GLU A 192 -2.00 36.09 -19.92
C GLU A 192 -1.79 35.63 -18.47
N GLN A 193 -2.88 35.38 -17.75
CA GLN A 193 -2.85 34.89 -16.37
C GLN A 193 -2.24 33.48 -16.24
N CYS A 194 -2.20 32.71 -17.33
CA CYS A 194 -1.66 31.34 -17.38
C CYS A 194 -0.26 31.26 -17.97
N GLN A 195 0.28 32.38 -18.47
CA GLN A 195 1.66 32.46 -18.96
C GLN A 195 2.69 32.46 -17.82
N SER A 196 2.25 32.41 -16.56
CA SER A 196 3.16 32.12 -15.44
C SER A 196 3.83 30.76 -15.68
N SER A 197 5.17 30.73 -15.61
CA SER A 197 5.97 29.58 -16.05
C SER A 197 5.56 28.28 -15.35
N HIS A 198 5.08 28.36 -14.12
CA HIS A 198 4.80 27.20 -13.29
C HIS A 198 3.64 26.32 -13.79
N ASP A 199 2.55 26.90 -14.30
CA ASP A 199 1.38 26.11 -14.75
C ASP A 199 1.54 25.61 -16.19
N ALA A 200 2.20 26.40 -17.05
CA ALA A 200 2.59 25.96 -18.38
C ALA A 200 3.59 24.78 -18.33
N GLU A 201 4.53 24.80 -17.38
CA GLU A 201 5.45 23.70 -17.12
C GLU A 201 4.71 22.42 -16.66
N LYS A 202 3.76 22.52 -15.71
CA LYS A 202 2.96 21.37 -15.28
C LYS A 202 2.24 20.70 -16.45
N ILE A 203 1.58 21.50 -17.30
CA ILE A 203 0.88 21.01 -18.50
C ILE A 203 1.87 20.32 -19.45
N THR A 204 3.03 20.93 -19.69
CA THR A 204 4.05 20.38 -20.59
C THR A 204 4.63 19.05 -20.07
N ARG A 205 4.75 18.90 -18.76
CA ARG A 205 5.30 17.71 -18.09
C ARG A 205 4.29 16.57 -17.94
N ALA A 206 2.99 16.86 -18.02
CA ALA A 206 1.90 15.91 -17.72
C ALA A 206 2.05 14.52 -18.39
N LEU A 207 2.56 14.47 -19.64
CA LEU A 207 2.74 13.23 -20.42
C LEU A 207 4.21 12.85 -20.66
N LYS A 208 5.17 13.61 -20.10
CA LYS A 208 6.62 13.42 -20.31
C LYS A 208 7.34 12.89 -19.07
N GLU A 209 6.60 12.58 -18.02
CA GLU A 209 7.10 12.12 -16.75
C GLU A 209 6.23 10.99 -16.22
N GLY A 210 6.77 10.24 -15.27
CA GLY A 210 6.03 9.30 -14.45
C GLY A 210 5.88 9.78 -13.02
N CYS A 211 5.12 9.01 -12.24
CA CYS A 211 4.92 9.26 -10.82
C CYS A 211 4.98 7.98 -10.01
N GLN A 212 5.69 8.02 -8.89
CA GLN A 212 5.57 7.06 -7.82
C GLN A 212 4.68 7.65 -6.71
N ILE A 213 3.60 6.94 -6.36
CA ILE A 213 2.71 7.29 -5.25
C ILE A 213 2.88 6.22 -4.18
N TYR A 214 3.40 6.59 -3.01
CA TYR A 214 3.64 5.63 -1.94
C TYR A 214 3.34 6.20 -0.56
N GLY A 215 3.06 5.32 0.38
CA GLY A 215 2.77 5.70 1.76
C GLY A 215 1.56 4.97 2.31
N TYR A 216 0.78 5.65 3.15
CA TYR A 216 -0.46 5.09 3.69
C TYR A 216 -1.58 6.11 3.88
N MET A 217 -2.81 5.59 3.87
CA MET A 217 -4.03 6.31 4.23
C MET A 217 -4.81 5.54 5.30
N GLU A 218 -5.50 6.24 6.20
CA GLU A 218 -6.34 5.63 7.24
C GLU A 218 -7.84 5.90 7.02
N VAL A 219 -8.52 4.98 6.35
CA VAL A 219 -9.95 5.09 5.99
C VAL A 219 -10.87 4.48 7.05
N ASN A 220 -12.16 4.83 7.02
CA ASN A 220 -13.16 4.12 7.81
C ASN A 220 -13.20 2.64 7.40
N ARG A 221 -13.30 1.73 8.39
CA ARG A 221 -13.40 0.28 8.12
C ARG A 221 -14.83 -0.13 7.74
N VAL A 222 -15.28 0.38 6.60
CA VAL A 222 -16.57 0.11 5.97
C VAL A 222 -16.35 -0.17 4.48
N GLY A 223 -17.42 -0.50 3.76
CA GLY A 223 -17.34 -0.58 2.30
C GLY A 223 -16.91 0.77 1.72
N GLY A 224 -16.03 0.74 0.72
CA GLY A 224 -15.52 1.95 0.10
C GLY A 224 -14.65 1.64 -1.12
N SER A 225 -14.15 2.69 -1.74
CA SER A 225 -13.26 2.62 -2.90
C SER A 225 -12.23 3.74 -2.83
N PHE A 226 -11.05 3.50 -3.38
CA PHE A 226 -10.11 4.55 -3.70
C PHE A 226 -9.74 4.45 -5.17
N HIS A 227 -9.40 5.56 -5.79
CA HIS A 227 -8.98 5.60 -7.19
C HIS A 227 -7.73 6.47 -7.35
N ILE A 228 -6.91 6.12 -8.33
CA ILE A 228 -5.82 6.93 -8.83
C ILE A 228 -6.17 7.28 -10.27
N ALA A 229 -6.33 8.56 -10.57
CA ALA A 229 -6.76 9.00 -11.89
C ALA A 229 -6.06 10.29 -12.32
N PRO A 230 -5.83 10.49 -13.64
CA PRO A 230 -5.35 11.75 -14.16
C PRO A 230 -6.37 12.87 -13.95
N GLY A 231 -5.88 14.09 -13.75
CA GLY A 231 -6.70 15.29 -13.61
C GLY A 231 -7.03 15.65 -12.17
N GLN A 232 -7.49 16.89 -11.98
CA GLN A 232 -7.96 17.36 -10.69
C GLN A 232 -9.33 16.74 -10.39
N SER A 233 -9.49 16.17 -9.19
CA SER A 233 -10.76 15.61 -8.74
C SER A 233 -11.67 16.69 -8.15
N PHE A 234 -12.96 16.66 -8.48
CA PHE A 234 -13.97 17.48 -7.82
C PHE A 234 -15.34 16.80 -7.79
N SER A 235 -16.18 17.24 -6.86
CA SER A 235 -17.56 16.76 -6.71
C SER A 235 -18.55 17.82 -7.19
N ILE A 236 -19.38 17.48 -8.18
CA ILE A 236 -20.53 18.31 -8.59
C ILE A 236 -21.79 17.49 -8.39
N ASN A 237 -22.74 18.00 -7.61
CA ASN A 237 -24.04 17.35 -7.37
C ASN A 237 -23.93 15.89 -6.89
N HIS A 238 -22.99 15.59 -5.98
CA HIS A 238 -22.70 14.23 -5.49
C HIS A 238 -22.09 13.28 -6.54
N VAL A 239 -21.65 13.78 -7.69
CA VAL A 239 -20.91 13.02 -8.69
C VAL A 239 -19.44 13.43 -8.64
N HIS A 240 -18.56 12.46 -8.41
CA HIS A 240 -17.12 12.64 -8.44
C HIS A 240 -16.61 12.55 -9.88
N VAL A 241 -15.92 13.59 -10.33
CA VAL A 241 -15.37 13.65 -11.68
C VAL A 241 -13.93 14.15 -11.66
N HIS A 242 -13.16 13.73 -12.65
CA HIS A 242 -11.79 14.19 -12.86
C HIS A 242 -11.74 15.12 -14.07
N ASP A 243 -11.14 16.30 -13.86
CA ASP A 243 -10.87 17.26 -14.92
C ASP A 243 -9.47 17.08 -15.46
N VAL A 244 -9.43 16.60 -16.70
CA VAL A 244 -8.21 16.29 -17.43
C VAL A 244 -7.80 17.39 -18.41
N GLN A 245 -8.51 18.53 -18.42
CA GLN A 245 -8.17 19.64 -19.31
C GLN A 245 -6.74 20.15 -19.06
N PRO A 246 -6.03 20.59 -20.12
CA PRO A 246 -6.50 20.75 -21.51
C PRO A 246 -6.43 19.46 -22.36
N PHE A 247 -6.09 18.33 -21.76
CA PHE A 247 -5.91 17.07 -22.47
C PHE A 247 -7.24 16.32 -22.65
N SER A 248 -7.32 15.50 -23.70
CA SER A 248 -8.40 14.51 -23.79
C SER A 248 -8.11 13.36 -22.82
N SER A 249 -9.17 12.81 -22.23
CA SER A 249 -9.09 11.65 -21.35
C SER A 249 -8.36 10.47 -22.03
N SER A 250 -8.58 10.32 -23.34
CA SER A 250 -7.91 9.38 -24.23
C SER A 250 -6.49 9.79 -24.63
N VAL A 251 -5.79 10.69 -23.94
CA VAL A 251 -4.33 10.86 -24.14
C VAL A 251 -3.50 10.19 -23.05
N PHE A 252 -4.12 9.89 -21.90
CA PHE A 252 -3.43 9.36 -20.73
C PHE A 252 -3.23 7.84 -20.83
N ASN A 253 -1.99 7.44 -20.62
CA ASN A 253 -1.62 6.05 -20.47
C ASN A 253 -1.64 5.69 -18.98
N THR A 254 -2.70 4.98 -18.56
CA THR A 254 -2.91 4.54 -17.17
C THR A 254 -2.25 3.19 -16.86
N SER A 255 -1.28 2.77 -17.67
CA SER A 255 -0.43 1.62 -17.34
C SER A 255 0.25 1.88 -16.00
N HIS A 256 0.20 0.90 -15.10
CA HIS A 256 0.73 1.05 -13.75
C HIS A 256 1.32 -0.24 -13.23
N ILE A 257 2.19 -0.08 -12.24
CA ILE A 257 2.84 -1.15 -11.51
C ILE A 257 2.42 -1.00 -10.05
N ILE A 258 1.85 -2.05 -9.48
CA ILE A 258 1.54 -2.13 -8.06
C ILE A 258 2.77 -2.77 -7.41
N ARG A 259 3.64 -1.95 -6.82
CA ARG A 259 4.79 -2.49 -6.07
C ARG A 259 4.36 -3.11 -4.76
N HIS A 260 3.45 -2.43 -4.07
CA HIS A 260 2.90 -2.93 -2.83
C HIS A 260 1.47 -2.44 -2.59
N LEU A 261 0.60 -3.35 -2.19
CA LEU A 261 -0.73 -3.03 -1.66
C LEU A 261 -1.05 -3.93 -0.48
N SER A 262 -1.27 -3.32 0.68
CA SER A 262 -1.66 -4.07 1.89
C SER A 262 -2.66 -3.33 2.76
N PHE A 263 -3.40 -4.09 3.55
CA PHE A 263 -4.43 -3.61 4.45
C PHE A 263 -4.05 -3.96 5.90
N GLY A 264 -4.01 -2.96 6.77
CA GLY A 264 -3.58 -3.07 8.16
C GLY A 264 -2.18 -2.52 8.42
N ARG A 265 -1.74 -2.61 9.68
CA ARG A 265 -0.43 -2.12 10.13
C ARG A 265 0.67 -3.18 10.10
N ASN A 266 0.29 -4.45 10.25
CA ASN A 266 1.22 -5.55 10.43
C ASN A 266 1.14 -6.51 9.24
N LYS A 267 2.30 -6.95 8.76
CA LYS A 267 2.39 -8.05 7.79
C LYS A 267 1.91 -9.34 8.45
N ILE A 268 1.06 -10.09 7.76
CA ILE A 268 0.62 -11.39 8.20
C ILE A 268 1.67 -12.41 7.77
N ALA A 269 2.30 -13.10 8.73
CA ALA A 269 3.30 -14.12 8.45
C ALA A 269 2.71 -15.23 7.57
N GLY A 270 3.45 -15.64 6.54
CA GLY A 270 3.01 -16.70 5.62
C GLY A 270 1.95 -16.30 4.58
N LYS A 271 1.41 -15.07 4.62
CA LYS A 271 0.48 -14.57 3.58
C LYS A 271 1.16 -13.52 2.70
N ALA A 272 1.19 -13.78 1.40
CA ALA A 272 1.61 -12.82 0.39
C ALA A 272 0.41 -11.98 -0.07
N ASN A 273 0.63 -10.71 -0.41
CA ASN A 273 -0.44 -9.91 -0.99
C ASN A 273 -0.56 -10.25 -2.49
N PRO A 274 -1.76 -10.56 -3.00
CA PRO A 274 -1.93 -11.04 -4.38
C PRO A 274 -1.52 -10.04 -5.48
N LEU A 275 -1.51 -8.74 -5.18
CA LEU A 275 -1.21 -7.67 -6.15
C LEU A 275 0.20 -7.09 -6.04
N ASP A 276 1.00 -7.53 -5.07
CA ASP A 276 2.38 -7.07 -4.98
C ASP A 276 3.12 -7.48 -6.26
N GLU A 277 3.87 -6.53 -6.83
CA GLU A 277 4.63 -6.64 -8.08
C GLU A 277 3.79 -6.88 -9.35
N SER A 278 2.48 -6.64 -9.29
CA SER A 278 1.60 -6.78 -10.47
C SER A 278 1.73 -5.60 -11.44
N VAL A 279 1.62 -5.88 -12.74
CA VAL A 279 1.71 -4.90 -13.82
C VAL A 279 0.42 -4.91 -14.63
N SER A 280 -0.20 -3.75 -14.79
CA SER A 280 -1.39 -3.56 -15.62
C SER A 280 -1.04 -2.63 -16.77
N ILE A 281 -1.23 -3.10 -18.00
CA ILE A 281 -0.93 -2.33 -19.21
C ILE A 281 -2.24 -1.85 -19.82
N ALA A 282 -2.34 -0.56 -20.10
CA ALA A 282 -3.47 0.01 -20.81
C ALA A 282 -3.42 -0.34 -22.30
N SER A 283 -4.46 -0.98 -22.85
CA SER A 283 -4.55 -1.31 -24.28
C SER A 283 -4.80 -0.05 -25.15
N GLU A 284 -4.51 -0.15 -26.46
CA GLU A 284 -4.60 0.98 -27.40
C GLU A 284 -6.00 1.64 -27.39
N GLY A 285 -6.05 2.94 -27.12
CA GLY A 285 -7.29 3.73 -27.04
C GLY A 285 -7.45 4.62 -25.81
N LYS A 286 -6.55 4.49 -24.82
CA LYS A 286 -6.25 5.43 -23.71
C LYS A 286 -7.41 5.75 -22.74
N LEU A 287 -7.10 5.61 -21.45
CA LEU A 287 -7.95 5.21 -20.30
C LEU A 287 -8.39 3.74 -20.32
N VAL A 288 -7.62 2.91 -19.61
CA VAL A 288 -8.14 1.65 -19.08
C VAL A 288 -8.64 1.89 -17.66
N ASN A 289 -9.93 1.70 -17.46
CA ASN A 289 -10.54 1.60 -16.13
C ASN A 289 -10.20 0.22 -15.56
N HIS A 290 -9.05 0.13 -14.87
CA HIS A 290 -8.70 -1.06 -14.13
C HIS A 290 -9.39 -1.03 -12.76
N GLN A 291 -10.40 -1.87 -12.59
CA GLN A 291 -11.15 -1.99 -11.34
C GLN A 291 -10.85 -3.33 -10.69
N VAL A 292 -10.44 -3.29 -9.42
CA VAL A 292 -10.21 -4.49 -8.61
C VAL A 292 -11.11 -4.47 -7.40
N LEU A 293 -11.83 -5.56 -7.18
CA LEU A 293 -12.65 -5.74 -5.99
C LEU A 293 -11.85 -6.45 -4.90
N PHE A 294 -11.69 -5.79 -3.76
CA PHE A 294 -10.99 -6.34 -2.60
C PHE A 294 -11.96 -6.87 -1.55
N LYS A 295 -11.74 -8.10 -1.09
CA LYS A 295 -12.40 -8.66 0.10
C LYS A 295 -11.35 -8.86 1.18
N THR A 296 -11.32 -7.96 2.16
CA THR A 296 -10.36 -8.00 3.26
C THR A 296 -10.88 -8.79 4.44
N SER A 297 -10.05 -9.67 5.00
CA SER A 297 -10.34 -10.39 6.25
C SER A 297 -9.41 -9.92 7.36
N LEU A 298 -9.96 -9.70 8.55
CA LEU A 298 -9.17 -9.29 9.71
C LEU A 298 -8.55 -10.51 10.38
N PHE A 299 -7.23 -10.49 10.56
CA PHE A 299 -6.51 -11.49 11.35
C PHE A 299 -6.12 -10.89 12.70
N ARG A 300 -6.42 -11.63 13.77
CA ARG A 300 -6.00 -11.27 15.12
C ARG A 300 -5.08 -12.36 15.65
N ASN A 301 -3.82 -12.00 15.89
CA ASN A 301 -2.87 -12.90 16.54
C ASN A 301 -3.18 -12.95 18.04
N ASN A 302 -4.13 -13.79 18.41
CA ASN A 302 -4.21 -14.27 19.78
C ASN A 302 -3.27 -15.46 19.84
N CYS A 303 -2.05 -15.25 20.33
CA CYS A 303 -1.26 -16.37 20.83
C CYS A 303 -2.05 -16.94 22.00
N ILE A 304 -2.81 -18.00 21.76
CA ILE A 304 -3.28 -18.86 22.83
C ILE A 304 -1.99 -19.50 23.35
N ASN A 305 -1.38 -18.88 24.35
CA ASN A 305 -0.44 -19.59 25.19
C ASN A 305 -1.25 -20.71 25.80
N ASN A 306 -1.16 -21.89 25.19
CA ASN A 306 -1.58 -23.15 25.79
C ASN A 306 -0.68 -23.37 27.02
N GLN A 307 -0.96 -22.63 28.09
CA GLN A 307 -0.57 -23.03 29.43
C GLN A 307 -1.48 -24.20 29.79
N TRP A 308 -0.99 -25.40 29.49
CA TRP A 308 -1.38 -26.62 30.18
C TRP A 308 -0.24 -26.99 31.13
#